data_AF-Q50E00-F1
#
_entry.id   AF-Q50E00-F1
#
_cell.length_a   1.000
_cell.length_b   1.000
_cell.length_c   1.000
_cell.angle_alpha   90.00
_cell.angle_beta   90.00
_cell.angle_gamma   90.00
#
_symmetry.space_group_name_H-M   'P 1'
#
loop_
_entity.id
_entity.type
_entity.pdbx_description
1 polymer ?
#
loop_
_entity_poly.entity_id
_entity_poly.type
_entity_poly.pdbx_seq_one_letter_code
_entity_poly.pdbx_strand_id
1 'polypeptide(L)'
;YVVRQLSWEHGHVLCASVNYLRTVSLYVSTNALLAIAIDRYLAIVHPLKPRMNYQTASFLIALVWMVSILIAIPSAYFTTETTLVIVKNQEKIFCGQIWPVDQQLRYKSYFLFVFGLEFVGPVITMTLCYARISQELWFKAVPGFQTEQIRKRLRCRRKTVLLLMGILTAYVLCWAPFYGFTIVRDFFPTVVVKEKHYLTAFYVVECIAMSNSMINTICFVTVKNNTMKYFKKMLLLHWRPSHYGSKSSADLDLKASGVPATEEVDCIRLK
;
A
#
# COMPACT_ATOMS: atom_id res chain seq x y z
N TYR A 1 16.50 17.27 8.19
CA TYR A 1 16.13 18.54 8.83
C TYR A 1 15.17 18.41 10.03
N VAL A 2 14.49 17.27 10.24
CA VAL A 2 13.50 17.09 11.33
C VAL A 2 14.08 16.47 12.63
N VAL A 3 15.37 16.11 12.65
CA VAL A 3 15.94 15.29 13.75
C VAL A 3 16.62 16.11 14.86
N ARG A 4 16.77 17.44 14.71
CA ARG A 4 17.50 18.28 15.70
C ARG A 4 16.61 19.05 16.69
N GLN A 5 15.33 19.25 16.40
CA GLN A 5 14.37 19.84 17.33
C GLN A 5 13.20 18.86 17.47
N LEU A 6 13.21 18.07 18.54
CA LEU A 6 12.05 17.23 18.94
C LEU A 6 10.92 18.11 19.54
N SER A 7 10.65 19.28 18.97
CA SER A 7 9.57 20.18 19.39
C SER A 7 8.68 20.53 18.21
N TRP A 8 7.36 20.42 18.44
CA TRP A 8 6.33 20.78 17.48
C TRP A 8 5.93 22.24 17.66
N GLU A 9 6.27 23.08 16.68
CA GLU A 9 6.05 24.55 16.76
C GLU A 9 4.88 25.04 15.89
N HIS A 10 4.09 24.13 15.31
CA HIS A 10 3.05 24.48 14.32
C HIS A 10 1.63 24.52 14.90
N GLY A 11 1.52 24.40 16.22
CA GLY A 11 0.27 24.45 16.98
C GLY A 11 -0.65 23.24 16.81
N HIS A 12 -1.68 23.21 17.65
CA HIS A 12 -2.65 22.11 17.76
C HIS A 12 -3.38 21.78 16.47
N VAL A 13 -3.85 22.77 15.71
CA VAL A 13 -4.69 22.56 14.52
C VAL A 13 -3.93 21.77 13.45
N LEU A 14 -2.67 22.14 13.19
CA LEU A 14 -1.86 21.42 12.21
C LEU A 14 -1.49 20.02 12.72
N CYS A 15 -1.23 19.86 14.03
CA CYS A 15 -0.95 18.56 14.64
C CYS A 15 -2.12 17.59 14.45
N ALA A 16 -3.33 18.02 14.81
CA ALA A 16 -4.54 17.22 14.66
C ALA A 16 -4.82 16.91 13.19
N SER A 17 -4.68 17.90 12.31
CA SER A 17 -4.95 17.74 10.87
C SER A 17 -4.00 16.74 10.20
N VAL A 18 -2.69 16.80 10.48
CA VAL A 18 -1.71 15.90 9.88
C VAL A 18 -1.94 14.45 10.34
N ASN A 19 -2.19 14.23 11.63
CA ASN A 19 -2.46 12.89 12.15
C ASN A 19 -3.80 12.33 11.64
N TYR A 20 -4.81 13.18 11.51
CA TYR A 20 -6.10 12.79 10.93
C TYR A 20 -5.96 12.41 9.46
N LEU A 21 -5.36 13.28 8.64
CA LEU A 21 -5.18 13.02 7.20
C LEU A 21 -4.33 11.78 6.93
N ARG A 22 -3.30 11.55 7.76
CA ARG A 22 -2.50 10.33 7.74
C ARG A 22 -3.37 9.09 7.96
N THR A 23 -4.23 9.12 8.98
CA THR A 23 -5.13 8.02 9.34
C THR A 23 -6.20 7.78 8.27
N VAL A 24 -6.83 8.83 7.75
CA VAL A 24 -7.80 8.73 6.66
C VAL A 24 -7.16 8.14 5.42
N SER A 25 -5.97 8.63 5.03
CA SER A 25 -5.24 8.12 3.86
C SER A 25 -4.94 6.62 3.97
N LEU A 26 -4.61 6.15 5.17
CA LEU A 26 -4.41 4.72 5.46
C LEU A 26 -5.67 3.89 5.20
N TYR A 27 -6.79 4.28 5.81
CA TYR A 27 -8.05 3.54 5.72
C TYR A 27 -8.59 3.57 4.29
N VAL A 28 -8.55 4.72 3.61
CA VAL A 28 -8.93 4.82 2.20
C VAL A 28 -8.09 3.88 1.34
N SER A 29 -6.77 3.82 1.55
CA SER A 29 -5.89 2.92 0.80
C SER A 29 -6.24 1.45 1.03
N THR A 30 -6.49 1.06 2.28
CA THR A 30 -6.82 -0.34 2.64
C THR A 30 -8.16 -0.75 2.06
N ASN A 31 -9.18 0.09 2.25
CA ASN A 31 -10.53 -0.14 1.74
C ASN A 31 -10.58 -0.15 0.20
N ALA A 32 -9.76 0.68 -0.47
CA ALA A 32 -9.61 0.63 -1.92
C ALA A 32 -8.98 -0.69 -2.40
N LEU A 33 -7.94 -1.19 -1.72
CA LEU A 33 -7.32 -2.48 -2.03
C LEU A 33 -8.31 -3.64 -1.85
N LEU A 34 -9.11 -3.61 -0.79
CA LEU A 34 -10.18 -4.58 -0.56
C LEU A 34 -11.22 -4.55 -1.69
N ALA A 35 -11.69 -3.36 -2.08
CA ALA A 35 -12.63 -3.20 -3.18
C ALA A 35 -12.05 -3.74 -4.51
N ILE A 36 -10.77 -3.48 -4.79
CA ILE A 36 -10.07 -4.03 -5.96
C ILE A 36 -10.00 -5.57 -5.90
N ALA A 37 -9.75 -6.15 -4.72
CA ALA A 37 -9.71 -7.61 -4.55
C ALA A 37 -11.08 -8.24 -4.83
N ILE A 38 -12.16 -7.64 -4.34
CA ILE A 38 -13.54 -8.09 -4.57
C ILE A 38 -13.91 -7.96 -6.05
N ASP A 39 -13.63 -6.82 -6.69
CA ASP A 39 -13.86 -6.62 -8.13
C ASP A 39 -13.16 -7.70 -8.96
N ARG A 40 -11.88 -7.97 -8.64
CA ARG A 40 -11.09 -9.00 -9.34
C ARG A 40 -11.62 -10.40 -9.08
N TYR A 41 -12.08 -10.68 -7.87
CA TYR A 41 -12.72 -11.95 -7.53
C TYR A 41 -13.97 -12.17 -8.36
N LEU A 42 -14.89 -11.20 -8.38
CA LEU A 42 -16.14 -11.28 -9.15
C LEU A 42 -15.85 -11.43 -10.65
N ALA A 43 -14.95 -10.63 -11.20
CA ALA A 43 -14.64 -10.64 -12.63
C ALA A 43 -13.95 -11.92 -13.14
N ILE A 44 -13.23 -12.64 -12.27
CA ILE A 44 -12.46 -13.84 -12.65
C ILE A 44 -13.22 -15.12 -12.30
N VAL A 45 -13.79 -15.21 -11.10
CA VAL A 45 -14.46 -16.41 -10.59
C VAL A 45 -15.92 -16.51 -11.07
N HIS A 46 -16.58 -15.37 -11.33
CA HIS A 46 -17.97 -15.32 -11.77
C HIS A 46 -18.11 -14.60 -13.13
N PRO A 47 -17.57 -15.16 -14.23
CA PRO A 47 -17.52 -14.48 -15.53
C PRO A 47 -18.90 -14.21 -16.17
N LEU A 48 -19.95 -14.93 -15.73
CA LEU A 48 -21.33 -14.75 -16.21
C LEU A 48 -22.10 -13.66 -15.46
N LYS A 49 -21.56 -13.14 -14.35
CA LYS A 49 -22.18 -11.99 -13.67
C LYS A 49 -21.81 -10.71 -14.43
N PRO A 50 -22.77 -9.79 -14.63
CA PRO A 50 -22.49 -8.51 -15.26
C PRO A 50 -21.40 -7.77 -14.46
N ARG A 51 -20.47 -7.15 -15.20
CA ARG A 51 -19.42 -6.35 -14.57
C ARG A 51 -20.01 -5.16 -13.85
N MET A 52 -19.31 -4.73 -12.81
CA MET A 52 -19.65 -3.52 -12.08
C MET A 52 -19.74 -2.34 -13.05
N ASN A 53 -20.90 -1.69 -13.07
CA ASN A 53 -21.11 -0.50 -13.89
C ASN A 53 -20.33 0.70 -13.30
N TYR A 54 -20.05 1.71 -14.12
CA TYR A 54 -19.33 2.92 -13.71
C TYR A 54 -20.02 3.63 -12.53
N GLN A 55 -21.35 3.70 -12.53
CA GLN A 55 -22.12 4.30 -11.44
C GLN A 55 -21.90 3.56 -10.12
N THR A 56 -21.93 2.21 -10.14
CA THR A 56 -21.65 1.38 -8.97
C THR A 56 -20.21 1.56 -8.49
N ALA A 57 -19.24 1.59 -9.40
CA ALA A 57 -17.84 1.83 -9.06
C ALA A 57 -17.63 3.20 -8.40
N SER A 58 -18.25 4.25 -8.96
CA SER A 58 -18.22 5.61 -8.39
C SER A 58 -18.85 5.66 -6.99
N PHE A 59 -20.01 5.02 -6.82
CA PHE A 59 -20.66 4.90 -5.51
C PHE A 59 -19.78 4.16 -4.49
N LEU A 60 -19.16 3.03 -4.86
CA LEU A 60 -18.26 2.30 -3.96
C LEU A 60 -17.04 3.13 -3.57
N ILE A 61 -16.46 3.89 -4.50
CA ILE A 61 -15.34 4.78 -4.17
C ILE A 61 -15.80 5.86 -3.18
N ALA A 62 -16.93 6.50 -3.41
CA ALA A 62 -17.47 7.49 -2.48
C ALA A 62 -17.73 6.88 -1.09
N LEU A 63 -18.30 5.67 -1.05
CA LEU A 63 -18.53 4.92 0.18
C LEU A 63 -17.23 4.64 0.93
N VAL A 64 -16.18 4.18 0.24
CA VAL A 64 -14.85 3.93 0.82
C VAL A 64 -14.30 5.19 1.48
N TRP A 65 -14.40 6.35 0.83
CA TRP A 65 -13.97 7.62 1.40
C TRP A 65 -14.79 8.01 2.64
N MET A 66 -16.12 7.97 2.54
CA MET A 66 -17.02 8.34 3.65
C MET A 66 -16.80 7.47 4.88
N VAL A 67 -16.70 6.14 4.70
CA VAL A 67 -16.47 5.19 5.78
C VAL A 67 -15.10 5.42 6.43
N SER A 68 -14.06 5.62 5.62
CA SER A 68 -12.69 5.86 6.12
C SER A 68 -12.59 7.16 6.92
N ILE A 69 -13.24 8.24 6.45
CA ILE A 69 -13.34 9.52 7.15
C ILE A 69 -14.05 9.31 8.49
N LEU A 70 -15.20 8.66 8.49
CA LEU A 70 -16.00 8.43 9.70
C LEU A 70 -15.26 7.61 10.76
N ILE A 71 -14.60 6.51 10.35
CA ILE A 71 -13.82 5.65 11.25
C ILE A 71 -12.62 6.39 11.84
N ALA A 72 -12.04 7.35 11.11
CA ALA A 72 -10.88 8.13 11.57
C ALA A 72 -11.25 9.27 12.55
N ILE A 73 -12.52 9.67 12.65
CA ILE A 73 -12.94 10.79 13.51
C ILE A 73 -12.58 10.56 14.99
N PRO A 74 -12.87 9.39 15.61
CA PRO A 74 -12.45 9.14 16.99
C PRO A 74 -10.94 9.24 17.15
N SER A 75 -10.15 8.66 16.23
CA SER A 75 -8.68 8.80 16.27
C SER A 75 -8.21 10.26 16.29
N ALA A 76 -8.87 11.15 15.53
CA ALA A 76 -8.56 12.58 15.53
C ALA A 76 -9.02 13.31 16.79
N TYR A 77 -10.21 12.99 17.31
CA TYR A 77 -10.74 13.61 18.52
C TYR A 77 -9.84 13.39 19.73
N PHE A 78 -9.18 12.23 19.80
CA PHE A 78 -8.23 11.88 20.85
C PHE A 78 -6.76 12.15 20.48
N THR A 79 -6.52 12.87 19.37
CA THR A 79 -5.18 13.41 19.09
C THR A 79 -5.07 14.77 19.78
N THR A 80 -4.15 14.90 20.74
CA THR A 80 -4.00 16.12 21.55
C THR A 80 -2.53 16.53 21.60
N GLU A 81 -2.25 17.81 21.36
CA GLU A 81 -0.94 18.42 21.65
C GLU A 81 -0.74 18.45 23.17
N THR A 82 0.27 17.77 23.69
CA THR A 82 0.61 17.85 25.12
C THR A 82 2.10 18.09 25.31
N THR A 83 2.41 19.00 26.23
CA THR A 83 3.76 19.36 26.64
C THR A 83 4.36 18.21 27.44
N LEU A 84 4.97 17.24 26.76
CA LEU A 84 5.36 15.99 27.41
C LEU A 84 6.77 16.00 27.99
N VAL A 85 7.69 16.89 27.58
CA VAL A 85 9.09 16.69 27.98
C VAL A 85 9.85 17.98 28.24
N ILE A 86 10.27 18.18 29.50
CA ILE A 86 11.39 19.05 29.84
C ILE A 86 12.67 18.26 29.51
N VAL A 87 13.19 18.40 28.29
CA VAL A 87 14.49 17.82 27.93
C VAL A 87 15.54 18.90 28.09
N LYS A 88 16.44 18.75 29.09
CA LYS A 88 17.54 19.69 29.37
C LYS A 88 17.06 21.12 29.67
N ASN A 89 16.07 21.26 30.57
CA ASN A 89 15.58 22.58 31.02
C ASN A 89 14.91 23.43 29.91
N GLN A 90 14.47 22.78 28.82
CA GLN A 90 13.66 23.39 27.76
C GLN A 90 12.34 22.63 27.62
N GLU A 91 11.22 23.35 27.65
CA GLU A 91 9.91 22.81 27.33
C GLU A 91 9.87 22.40 25.87
N LYS A 92 9.60 21.12 25.60
CA LYS A 92 9.38 20.62 24.23
C LYS A 92 7.94 20.19 24.07
N ILE A 93 7.32 20.71 23.02
CA ILE A 93 5.96 20.39 22.62
C ILE A 93 5.98 19.10 21.79
N PHE A 94 5.22 18.09 22.19
CA PHE A 94 5.08 16.85 21.43
C PHE A 94 3.71 16.78 20.77
N CYS A 95 3.70 16.54 19.46
CA CYS A 95 2.48 16.28 18.71
C CYS A 95 2.29 14.78 18.55
N GLY A 96 1.24 14.23 19.14
CA GLY A 96 0.91 12.82 19.04
C GLY A 96 -0.48 12.49 19.57
N GLN A 97 -0.89 11.26 19.36
CA GLN A 97 -2.17 10.77 19.88
C GLN A 97 -1.99 10.32 21.33
N ILE A 98 -2.64 11.01 22.26
CA ILE A 98 -2.44 10.82 23.70
C ILE A 98 -3.80 10.62 24.34
N TRP A 99 -4.01 9.41 24.86
CA TRP A 99 -5.26 9.01 25.48
C TRP A 99 -5.18 9.19 26.99
N PRO A 100 -6.20 9.79 27.63
CA PRO A 100 -6.18 9.99 29.06
C PRO A 100 -6.34 8.65 29.78
N VAL A 101 -5.66 8.52 30.93
CA VAL A 101 -5.45 7.22 31.64
C VAL A 101 -6.78 6.61 32.09
N ASP A 102 -7.76 7.43 32.45
CA ASP A 102 -9.13 7.06 32.82
C ASP A 102 -9.92 6.39 31.67
N GLN A 103 -9.47 6.56 30.43
CA GLN A 103 -10.15 6.03 29.24
C GLN A 103 -9.38 4.88 28.57
N GLN A 104 -8.40 4.29 29.24
CA GLN A 104 -7.56 3.23 28.67
C GLN A 104 -8.36 2.04 28.12
N LEU A 105 -9.45 1.63 28.79
CA LEU A 105 -10.31 0.54 28.31
C LEU A 105 -11.04 0.92 27.01
N ARG A 106 -11.57 2.13 26.91
CA ARG A 106 -12.24 2.63 25.69
C ARG A 106 -11.26 2.72 24.53
N TYR A 107 -10.06 3.24 24.77
CA TYR A 107 -8.99 3.29 23.79
C TYR A 107 -8.62 1.90 23.26
N LYS A 108 -8.34 0.95 24.16
CA LYS A 108 -7.97 -0.42 23.78
C LYS A 108 -9.06 -1.11 22.96
N SER A 109 -10.32 -0.96 23.36
CA SER A 109 -11.46 -1.51 22.62
C SER A 109 -11.59 -0.89 21.24
N TYR A 110 -11.45 0.43 21.13
CA TYR A 110 -11.46 1.12 19.83
C TYR A 110 -10.30 0.69 18.94
N PHE A 111 -9.09 0.60 19.50
CA PHE A 111 -7.91 0.14 18.77
C PHE A 111 -8.08 -1.29 18.27
N LEU A 112 -8.56 -2.22 19.11
CA LEU A 112 -8.83 -3.60 18.69
C LEU A 112 -9.92 -3.68 17.62
N PHE A 113 -10.97 -2.86 17.73
CA PHE A 113 -12.01 -2.76 16.71
C PHE A 113 -11.44 -2.31 15.37
N VAL A 114 -10.65 -1.23 15.36
CA VAL A 114 -9.96 -0.73 14.15
C VAL A 114 -8.97 -1.76 13.62
N PHE A 115 -8.17 -2.39 14.48
CA PHE A 115 -7.24 -3.45 14.05
C PHE A 115 -7.97 -4.62 13.40
N GLY A 116 -9.11 -5.02 13.95
CA GLY A 116 -9.99 -6.03 13.35
C GLY A 116 -10.54 -5.60 11.99
N LEU A 117 -11.07 -4.37 11.91
CA LEU A 117 -11.81 -3.87 10.75
C LEU A 117 -10.90 -3.39 9.60
N GLU A 118 -9.77 -2.77 9.91
CA GLU A 118 -8.87 -2.09 8.96
C GLU A 118 -7.55 -2.84 8.75
N PHE A 119 -7.32 -3.97 9.43
CA PHE A 119 -6.15 -4.82 9.15
C PHE A 119 -6.54 -6.29 9.00
N VAL A 120 -7.05 -6.93 10.05
CA VAL A 120 -7.32 -8.38 10.04
C VAL A 120 -8.39 -8.75 9.01
N GLY A 121 -9.54 -8.07 9.03
CA GLY A 121 -10.65 -8.30 8.11
C GLY A 121 -10.28 -8.13 6.63
N PRO A 122 -9.65 -7.01 6.25
CA PRO A 122 -9.17 -6.80 4.89
C PRO A 122 -8.14 -7.84 4.46
N VAL A 123 -7.15 -8.16 5.30
CA VAL A 123 -6.11 -9.16 4.99
C VAL A 123 -6.71 -10.54 4.76
N ILE A 124 -7.60 -11.00 5.65
CA ILE A 124 -8.28 -12.30 5.50
C ILE A 124 -9.10 -12.31 4.21
N THR A 125 -9.93 -11.29 4.00
CA THR A 125 -10.82 -11.23 2.83
C THR A 125 -10.03 -11.20 1.52
N MET A 126 -9.00 -10.35 1.44
CA MET A 126 -8.13 -10.26 0.26
C MET A 126 -7.38 -11.57 0.01
N THR A 127 -6.87 -12.22 1.07
CA THR A 127 -6.18 -13.51 0.97
C THR A 127 -7.12 -14.58 0.43
N LEU A 128 -8.34 -14.68 0.94
CA LEU A 128 -9.36 -15.61 0.45
C LEU A 128 -9.72 -15.32 -1.01
N CYS A 129 -9.96 -14.07 -1.37
CA CYS A 129 -10.22 -13.66 -2.75
C CYS A 129 -9.09 -14.10 -3.68
N TYR A 130 -7.84 -13.77 -3.36
CA TYR A 130 -6.70 -14.12 -4.20
C TYR A 130 -6.42 -15.61 -4.22
N ALA A 131 -6.64 -16.35 -3.13
CA ALA A 131 -6.54 -17.81 -3.13
C ALA A 131 -7.55 -18.45 -4.09
N ARG A 132 -8.81 -18.01 -4.08
CA ARG A 132 -9.84 -18.50 -5.02
C ARG A 132 -9.56 -18.11 -6.46
N ILE A 133 -9.12 -16.87 -6.69
CA ILE A 133 -8.69 -16.42 -8.03
C ILE A 133 -7.51 -17.27 -8.51
N SER A 134 -6.60 -17.64 -7.62
CA SER A 134 -5.45 -18.47 -7.95
C SER A 134 -5.87 -19.88 -8.36
N GLN A 135 -6.80 -20.48 -7.61
CA GLN A 135 -7.42 -21.75 -7.98
C GLN A 135 -8.04 -21.70 -9.39
N GLU A 136 -8.79 -20.63 -9.68
CA GLU A 136 -9.43 -20.45 -10.98
C GLU A 136 -8.42 -20.28 -12.13
N LEU A 137 -7.34 -19.52 -11.93
CA LEU A 137 -6.41 -19.17 -12.99
C LEU A 137 -5.34 -20.23 -13.25
N TRP A 138 -4.95 -21.04 -12.26
CA TRP A 138 -3.86 -22.01 -12.38
C TRP A 138 -4.33 -23.47 -12.37
N PHE A 139 -5.40 -23.80 -11.65
CA PHE A 139 -5.78 -25.19 -11.42
C PHE A 139 -6.99 -25.65 -12.23
N LYS A 140 -7.80 -24.73 -12.77
CA LYS A 140 -8.85 -25.10 -13.73
C LYS A 140 -8.29 -25.12 -15.15
N ALA A 141 -8.47 -26.26 -15.83
CA ALA A 141 -8.25 -26.34 -17.26
C ALA A 141 -9.28 -25.45 -17.97
N VAL A 142 -8.82 -24.57 -18.86
CA VAL A 142 -9.71 -23.73 -19.68
C VAL A 142 -10.37 -24.64 -20.72
N PRO A 143 -11.69 -24.87 -20.68
CA PRO A 143 -12.36 -25.70 -21.66
C PRO A 143 -12.39 -24.99 -23.03
N GLY A 144 -12.02 -25.71 -24.10
CA GLY A 144 -12.08 -25.23 -25.50
C GLY A 144 -10.73 -25.10 -26.21
N PHE A 145 -10.76 -24.74 -27.50
CA PHE A 145 -9.57 -24.49 -28.31
C PHE A 145 -8.81 -23.25 -27.79
N GLN A 146 -7.54 -23.43 -27.41
CA GLN A 146 -6.72 -22.34 -26.92
C GLN A 146 -6.18 -21.47 -28.05
N THR A 147 -6.94 -20.46 -28.45
CA THR A 147 -6.44 -19.39 -29.33
C THR A 147 -5.35 -18.58 -28.62
N GLU A 148 -4.35 -18.10 -29.35
CA GLU A 148 -3.27 -17.24 -28.83
C GLU A 148 -3.81 -16.00 -28.07
N GLN A 149 -4.95 -15.45 -28.49
CA GLN A 149 -5.62 -14.35 -27.78
C GLN A 149 -6.09 -14.73 -26.36
N ILE A 150 -6.64 -15.93 -26.18
CA ILE A 150 -7.10 -16.43 -24.87
C ILE A 150 -5.90 -16.63 -23.95
N ARG A 151 -4.81 -17.21 -24.47
CA ARG A 151 -3.55 -17.40 -23.75
C ARG A 151 -2.92 -16.08 -23.33
N LYS A 152 -2.92 -15.07 -24.20
CA LYS A 152 -2.46 -13.69 -23.88
C LYS A 152 -3.30 -13.07 -22.76
N ARG A 153 -4.64 -13.16 -22.84
CA ARG A 153 -5.55 -12.63 -21.80
C ARG A 153 -5.33 -13.30 -20.44
N LEU A 154 -5.14 -14.63 -20.42
CA LEU A 154 -4.87 -15.39 -19.19
C LEU A 154 -3.54 -14.97 -18.56
N ARG A 155 -2.48 -14.82 -19.36
CA ARG A 155 -1.17 -14.35 -18.89
C ARG A 155 -1.25 -12.95 -18.28
N CYS A 156 -2.02 -12.05 -18.90
CA CYS A 156 -2.25 -10.70 -18.38
C CYS A 156 -2.98 -10.75 -17.02
N ARG A 157 -4.07 -11.52 -16.91
CA ARG A 157 -4.80 -11.72 -15.65
C ARG A 157 -3.90 -12.28 -14.54
N ARG A 158 -3.09 -13.30 -14.82
CA ARG A 158 -2.13 -13.87 -13.86
C ARG A 158 -1.13 -12.82 -13.38
N LYS A 159 -0.55 -12.01 -14.28
CA LYS A 159 0.36 -10.92 -13.90
C LYS A 159 -0.31 -9.90 -12.99
N THR A 160 -1.54 -9.48 -13.31
CA THR A 160 -2.30 -8.55 -12.47
C THR A 160 -2.58 -9.14 -11.08
N VAL A 161 -2.95 -10.42 -10.99
CA VAL A 161 -3.22 -11.08 -9.69
C VAL A 161 -1.94 -11.25 -8.88
N LEU A 162 -0.83 -11.66 -9.52
CA LEU A 162 0.49 -11.73 -8.86
C LEU A 162 0.94 -10.38 -8.31
N LEU A 163 0.70 -9.28 -9.05
CA LEU A 163 0.93 -7.94 -8.53
C LEU A 163 0.11 -7.68 -7.26
N LEU A 164 -1.19 -7.93 -7.33
CA LEU A 164 -2.10 -7.63 -6.21
C LEU A 164 -1.76 -8.46 -4.96
N MET A 165 -1.34 -9.71 -5.14
CA MET A 165 -0.80 -10.53 -4.04
C MET A 165 0.52 -9.96 -3.49
N GLY A 166 1.40 -9.44 -4.35
CA GLY A 166 2.60 -8.73 -3.93
C GLY A 166 2.29 -7.47 -3.11
N ILE A 167 1.31 -6.68 -3.54
CA ILE A 167 0.83 -5.49 -2.81
C ILE A 167 0.26 -5.89 -1.44
N LEU A 168 -0.56 -6.94 -1.36
CA LEU A 168 -1.08 -7.45 -0.09
C LEU A 168 0.05 -7.90 0.84
N THR A 169 1.05 -8.59 0.30
CA THR A 169 2.20 -9.06 1.09
C THR A 169 2.99 -7.88 1.65
N ALA A 170 3.26 -6.87 0.82
CA ALA A 170 3.93 -5.65 1.25
C ALA A 170 3.12 -4.89 2.31
N TYR A 171 1.81 -4.77 2.13
CA TYR A 171 0.91 -4.17 3.12
C TYR A 171 1.03 -4.88 4.48
N VAL A 172 0.97 -6.21 4.51
CA VAL A 172 1.13 -7.00 5.74
C VAL A 172 2.51 -6.78 6.36
N LEU A 173 3.58 -6.83 5.58
CA LEU A 173 4.95 -6.64 6.08
C LEU A 173 5.20 -5.23 6.61
N CYS A 174 4.56 -4.22 6.02
CA CYS A 174 4.66 -2.84 6.47
C CYS A 174 3.86 -2.59 7.76
N TRP A 175 2.64 -3.12 7.85
CA TRP A 175 1.70 -2.77 8.92
C TRP A 175 1.70 -3.72 10.11
N ALA A 176 1.99 -5.01 9.91
CA ALA A 176 2.03 -5.98 11.01
C ALA A 176 3.03 -5.60 12.12
N PRO A 177 4.26 -5.12 11.82
CA PRO A 177 5.19 -4.70 12.88
C PRO A 177 4.65 -3.54 13.71
N PHE A 178 3.98 -2.58 13.07
CA PHE A 178 3.39 -1.42 13.74
C PHE A 178 2.23 -1.80 14.66
N TYR A 179 1.27 -2.60 14.15
CA TYR A 179 0.15 -3.07 14.96
C TYR A 179 0.62 -4.01 16.09
N GLY A 180 1.56 -4.90 15.80
CA GLY A 180 2.17 -5.79 16.80
C GLY A 180 2.88 -5.03 17.91
N PHE A 181 3.72 -4.04 17.55
CA PHE A 181 4.37 -3.16 18.52
C PHE A 181 3.35 -2.41 19.39
N THR A 182 2.28 -1.90 18.78
CA THR A 182 1.21 -1.17 19.49
C THR A 182 0.46 -2.08 20.46
N ILE A 183 0.12 -3.32 20.06
CA ILE A 183 -0.49 -4.31 20.96
C ILE A 183 0.44 -4.63 22.13
N VAL A 184 1.73 -4.88 21.88
CA VAL A 184 2.69 -5.18 22.95
C VAL A 184 2.82 -3.99 23.91
N ARG A 185 2.90 -2.77 23.39
CA ARG A 185 2.94 -1.54 24.18
C ARG A 185 1.71 -1.37 25.07
N ASP A 186 0.52 -1.60 24.52
CA ASP A 186 -0.72 -1.30 25.23
C ASP A 186 -1.14 -2.40 26.22
N PHE A 187 -0.84 -3.67 25.92
CA PHE A 187 -1.20 -4.83 26.76
C PHE A 187 -0.06 -5.29 27.68
N PHE A 188 1.20 -5.05 27.32
CA PHE A 188 2.39 -5.43 28.11
C PHE A 188 3.33 -4.24 28.35
N PRO A 189 2.85 -3.13 28.94
CA PRO A 189 3.64 -1.90 29.11
C PRO A 189 4.90 -2.12 29.96
N THR A 190 4.88 -3.07 30.90
CA THR A 190 6.00 -3.41 31.78
C THR A 190 7.21 -4.00 31.05
N VAL A 191 7.00 -4.62 29.88
CA VAL A 191 8.06 -5.17 29.03
C VAL A 191 8.70 -4.05 28.20
N VAL A 192 7.89 -3.13 27.67
CA VAL A 192 8.34 -2.08 26.76
C VAL A 192 9.07 -0.95 27.48
N VAL A 193 8.62 -0.55 28.68
CA VAL A 193 9.23 0.55 29.45
C VAL A 193 10.62 0.19 29.98
N LYS A 194 10.94 -1.10 30.12
CA LYS A 194 12.26 -1.57 30.56
C LYS A 194 13.33 -1.46 29.47
N GLU A 195 12.94 -1.34 28.20
CA GLU A 195 13.87 -1.29 27.08
C GLU A 195 14.41 0.12 26.83
N LYS A 196 15.74 0.27 26.89
CA LYS A 196 16.42 1.56 26.66
C LYS A 196 16.19 2.13 25.25
N HIS A 197 15.81 1.30 24.29
CA HIS A 197 15.66 1.66 22.88
C HIS A 197 14.20 1.70 22.40
N TYR A 198 13.22 1.81 23.30
CA TYR A 198 11.80 1.78 22.95
C TYR A 198 11.39 2.87 21.93
N LEU A 199 11.92 4.10 22.07
CA LEU A 199 11.66 5.20 21.14
C LEU A 199 12.22 4.91 19.75
N THR A 200 13.44 4.36 19.67
CA THR A 200 14.06 3.98 18.41
C THR A 200 13.25 2.88 17.72
N ALA A 201 12.81 1.87 18.47
CA ALA A 201 11.96 0.81 17.94
C ALA A 201 10.63 1.35 17.39
N PHE A 202 9.98 2.27 18.12
CA PHE A 202 8.74 2.92 17.68
C PHE A 202 8.91 3.65 16.33
N TYR A 203 9.96 4.47 16.18
CA TYR A 203 10.21 5.17 14.91
C TYR A 203 10.55 4.21 13.77
N VAL A 204 11.25 3.11 14.04
CA VAL A 204 11.57 2.10 13.01
C VAL A 204 10.30 1.42 12.50
N VAL A 205 9.41 0.95 13.38
CA VAL A 205 8.15 0.31 12.95
C VAL A 205 7.24 1.30 12.22
N GLU A 206 7.28 2.56 12.63
CA GLU A 206 6.53 3.64 11.98
C GLU A 206 7.07 3.95 10.56
N CYS A 207 8.39 3.99 10.37
CA CYS A 207 9.01 4.13 9.05
C CYS A 207 8.67 2.95 8.13
N ILE A 208 8.66 1.73 8.66
CA ILE A 208 8.27 0.53 7.93
C ILE A 208 6.82 0.61 7.47
N ALA A 209 5.90 1.03 8.36
CA ALA A 209 4.49 1.23 8.02
C ALA A 209 4.30 2.29 6.93
N MET A 210 5.02 3.42 7.02
CA MET A 210 4.95 4.50 6.04
C MET A 210 5.45 4.12 4.64
N SER A 211 6.37 3.16 4.58
CA SER A 211 6.94 2.69 3.31
C SER A 211 5.88 2.02 2.41
N ASN A 212 4.75 1.57 2.96
CA ASN A 212 3.63 0.98 2.24
C ASN A 212 3.16 1.85 1.05
N SER A 213 3.04 3.16 1.24
CA SER A 213 2.59 4.10 0.20
C SER A 213 3.55 4.15 -1.00
N MET A 214 4.85 4.08 -0.72
CA MET A 214 5.89 4.04 -1.75
C MET A 214 5.83 2.72 -2.53
N ILE A 215 5.66 1.59 -1.83
CA ILE A 215 5.58 0.26 -2.47
C ILE A 215 4.35 0.18 -3.38
N ASN A 216 3.19 0.64 -2.92
CA ASN A 216 1.96 0.67 -3.72
C ASN A 216 2.16 1.43 -5.04
N THR A 217 2.78 2.61 -4.97
CA THR A 217 3.09 3.44 -6.14
C THR A 217 4.02 2.71 -7.12
N ILE A 218 5.13 2.16 -6.61
CA ILE A 218 6.11 1.42 -7.43
C ILE A 218 5.45 0.22 -8.11
N CYS A 219 4.62 -0.55 -7.40
CA CYS A 219 3.90 -1.69 -7.95
C CYS A 219 2.99 -1.26 -9.11
N PHE A 220 2.14 -0.24 -8.92
CA PHE A 220 1.23 0.22 -9.99
C PHE A 220 1.97 0.78 -11.20
N VAL A 221 3.05 1.54 -10.98
CA VAL A 221 3.89 2.08 -12.07
C VAL A 221 4.57 0.96 -12.85
N THR A 222 5.12 -0.04 -12.16
CA THR A 222 5.80 -1.20 -12.77
C THR A 222 4.87 -2.06 -13.62
N VAL A 223 3.57 -2.09 -13.30
CA VAL A 223 2.58 -2.84 -14.08
C VAL A 223 2.02 -2.05 -15.25
N LYS A 224 1.73 -0.76 -15.06
CA LYS A 224 1.21 0.08 -16.15
C LYS A 224 2.24 0.24 -17.26
N ASN A 225 3.51 0.29 -16.89
CA ASN A 225 4.57 0.63 -17.80
C ASN A 225 5.58 -0.52 -17.73
N ASN A 226 5.80 -1.20 -18.85
CA ASN A 226 6.90 -2.17 -19.03
C ASN A 226 8.29 -1.50 -18.90
N THR A 227 8.35 -0.32 -18.25
CA THR A 227 9.49 0.52 -17.89
C THR A 227 10.53 -0.21 -17.09
N MET A 228 10.28 -1.37 -16.48
CA MET A 228 11.40 -2.17 -15.98
C MET A 228 12.40 -2.50 -17.11
N LYS A 229 11.95 -2.63 -18.36
CA LYS A 229 12.83 -2.73 -19.54
C LYS A 229 13.57 -1.42 -19.82
N TYR A 230 12.89 -0.28 -19.74
CA TYR A 230 13.48 1.05 -20.01
C TYR A 230 14.38 1.54 -18.88
N PHE A 231 14.02 1.28 -17.62
CA PHE A 231 14.77 1.59 -16.39
C PHE A 231 15.96 0.65 -16.26
N LYS A 232 15.83 -0.66 -16.58
CA LYS A 232 17.00 -1.52 -16.77
C LYS A 232 17.87 -1.01 -17.91
N LYS A 233 17.30 -0.60 -19.06
CA LYS A 233 18.07 -0.04 -20.18
C LYS A 233 18.77 1.27 -19.81
N MET A 234 18.13 2.13 -19.03
CA MET A 234 18.68 3.41 -18.56
C MET A 234 19.73 3.20 -17.47
N LEU A 235 19.52 2.27 -16.54
CA LEU A 235 20.53 1.84 -15.57
C LEU A 235 21.72 1.15 -16.23
N LEU A 236 21.50 0.31 -17.26
CA LEU A 236 22.56 -0.32 -18.07
C LEU A 236 23.34 0.71 -18.90
N LEU A 237 22.68 1.78 -19.36
CA LEU A 237 23.34 2.91 -20.03
C LEU A 237 24.13 3.78 -19.02
N HIS A 238 23.64 3.90 -17.78
CA HIS A 238 24.36 4.58 -16.69
C HIS A 238 25.52 3.73 -16.12
N TRP A 239 25.49 2.41 -16.34
CA TRP A 239 26.54 1.45 -15.95
C TRP A 239 27.52 1.10 -17.06
N ARG A 240 27.43 1.73 -18.25
CA ARG A 240 28.55 1.68 -19.20
C ARG A 240 29.60 2.69 -18.74
N PRO A 241 30.80 2.25 -18.30
CA PRO A 241 31.91 3.18 -18.14
C PRO A 241 32.20 3.79 -19.51
N SER A 242 32.46 5.09 -19.52
CA SER A 242 33.02 5.80 -20.67
C SER A 242 34.37 5.18 -21.02
N HIS A 243 34.38 4.14 -21.87
CA HIS A 243 35.58 3.73 -22.58
C HIS A 243 35.58 4.43 -23.93
N TYR A 244 36.20 5.61 -23.92
CA TYR A 244 36.58 6.35 -25.11
C TYR A 244 37.65 5.55 -25.85
N GLY A 245 37.39 5.20 -27.12
CA GLY A 245 38.26 4.36 -27.93
C GLY A 245 37.86 4.29 -29.40
N SER A 246 37.99 5.43 -30.10
CA SER A 246 38.38 5.63 -31.51
C SER A 246 38.04 4.61 -32.63
N LYS A 247 37.31 5.10 -33.65
CA LYS A 247 37.24 4.72 -35.09
C LYS A 247 36.62 3.33 -35.41
N SER A 248 35.77 3.14 -36.42
CA SER A 248 35.63 3.74 -37.75
C SER A 248 34.18 3.68 -38.25
N SER A 249 33.81 4.61 -39.13
CA SER A 249 32.63 4.55 -40.00
C SER A 249 32.53 3.21 -40.75
N ALA A 250 31.41 2.52 -40.60
CA ALA A 250 30.69 1.71 -41.60
C ALA A 250 29.59 0.91 -40.87
N ASP A 251 28.47 0.66 -41.55
CA ASP A 251 27.26 -0.05 -41.09
C ASP A 251 26.19 0.81 -40.38
N LEU A 252 25.78 1.89 -41.06
CA LEU A 252 24.35 2.11 -41.30
C LEU A 252 23.84 0.93 -42.14
N ASP A 253 23.42 -0.15 -41.49
CA ASP A 253 22.40 -1.06 -42.02
C ASP A 253 22.12 -2.14 -40.98
N LEU A 254 21.23 -1.84 -40.04
CA LEU A 254 20.50 -2.90 -39.35
C LEU A 254 19.04 -2.50 -39.19
N LYS A 255 18.31 -2.76 -40.28
CA LYS A 255 17.04 -3.47 -40.25
C LYS A 255 16.04 -2.89 -39.24
N ALA A 256 15.23 -1.98 -39.76
CA ALA A 256 13.84 -1.82 -39.37
C ALA A 256 13.15 -3.19 -39.35
N SER A 257 13.30 -3.91 -38.24
CA SER A 257 12.51 -5.10 -37.93
C SER A 257 11.43 -4.64 -36.97
N GLY A 258 10.35 -4.13 -37.54
CA GLY A 258 9.14 -3.79 -36.79
C GLY A 258 8.54 -5.05 -36.17
N VAL A 259 8.41 -5.07 -34.84
CA VAL A 259 7.49 -5.91 -34.06
C VAL A 259 7.36 -5.28 -32.66
N PRO A 260 6.20 -5.23 -31.99
CA PRO A 260 4.94 -4.64 -32.42
C PRO A 260 4.38 -3.69 -31.33
N ALA A 261 4.25 -2.40 -31.61
CA ALA A 261 3.46 -1.49 -30.75
C ALA A 261 1.97 -1.88 -30.68
N THR A 262 1.53 -2.82 -31.53
CA THR A 262 0.21 -3.43 -31.53
C THR A 262 -0.02 -4.45 -30.40
N GLU A 263 1.01 -4.96 -29.71
CA GLU A 263 0.81 -6.00 -28.65
C GLU A 263 0.29 -5.49 -27.30
N GLU A 264 0.54 -4.22 -26.93
CA GLU A 264 0.14 -3.67 -25.62
C GLU A 264 -1.12 -2.79 -25.70
N VAL A 265 -1.41 -2.16 -26.84
CA VAL A 265 -2.65 -1.40 -27.04
C VAL A 265 -3.88 -2.32 -27.04
N ASP A 266 -3.75 -3.56 -27.49
CA ASP A 266 -4.85 -4.53 -27.52
C ASP A 266 -5.22 -5.10 -26.13
N CYS A 267 -4.30 -5.13 -25.17
CA CYS A 267 -4.66 -5.52 -23.79
C CYS A 267 -5.51 -4.44 -23.08
N ILE A 268 -5.38 -3.18 -23.50
CA ILE A 268 -6.20 -2.07 -23.00
C ILE A 268 -7.56 -2.03 -23.72
N ARG A 269 -7.64 -2.42 -25.00
CA ARG A 269 -8.91 -2.55 -25.75
C ARG A 269 -9.78 -3.75 -25.35
N LEU A 270 -9.20 -4.81 -24.79
CA LEU A 270 -9.93 -6.05 -24.38
C LEU A 270 -10.51 -6.00 -22.95
N LYS A 271 -10.64 -4.80 -22.37
CA LYS A 271 -11.09 -4.58 -20.98
C LYS A 271 -12.60 -4.71 -20.86
#